data_AF-A0A837FEF9-F1
#
_entry.id   AF-A0A837FEF9-F1
#
_cell.length_a   1.000
_cell.length_b   1.000
_cell.length_c   1.000
_cell.angle_alpha   90.00
_cell.angle_beta   90.00
_cell.angle_gamma   90.00
#
_symmetry.space_group_name_H-M   'P 1'
#
loop_
_entity.id
_entity.type
_entity.pdbx_description
1 polymer ?
#
loop_
_entity_poly.entity_id
_entity_poly.type
_entity_poly.pdbx_seq_one_letter_code
_entity_poly.pdbx_strand_id
1 'polypeptide(L)'
;MNSSDADRLIDQLIGEAALSLLKERGPVTTEGLVQRLRNMQACETDPQRRETLARVIAEISSGTVAFKGRRTAQGRIQREGSLKNNRDNVVPLFGNGKPSDPKKIH
;
A
#
# COMPACT_ATOMS: atom_id res chain seq x y z
N MET A 1 13.12 8.08 -23.56
CA MET A 1 11.71 8.21 -23.14
C MET A 1 11.64 7.86 -21.67
N ASN A 2 11.14 8.78 -20.87
CA ASN A 2 11.46 8.87 -19.45
C ASN A 2 10.47 8.00 -18.68
N SER A 3 10.97 6.98 -17.99
CA SER A 3 10.15 6.06 -17.18
C SER A 3 9.19 6.78 -16.23
N SER A 4 9.56 7.97 -15.75
CA SER A 4 8.74 8.85 -14.92
C SER A 4 7.39 9.24 -15.55
N ASP A 5 7.32 9.42 -16.88
CA ASP A 5 6.09 9.83 -17.55
C ASP A 5 5.10 8.67 -17.67
N ALA A 6 5.62 7.45 -17.88
CA ALA A 6 4.82 6.23 -17.89
C ALA A 6 4.28 5.90 -16.50
N ASP A 7 5.11 6.02 -15.46
CA ASP A 7 4.70 5.82 -14.07
C ASP A 7 3.63 6.85 -13.66
N ARG A 8 3.79 8.11 -14.07
CA ARG A 8 2.79 9.17 -13.80
C ARG A 8 1.47 8.90 -14.51
N LEU A 9 1.51 8.36 -15.73
CA LEU A 9 0.31 7.96 -16.47
C LEU A 9 -0.43 6.82 -15.76
N ILE A 10 0.31 5.83 -15.25
CA ILE A 10 -0.25 4.74 -14.44
C ILE A 10 -0.94 5.28 -13.19
N ASP A 11 -0.25 6.12 -12.42
CA ASP A 11 -0.80 6.74 -11.19
C ASP A 11 -2.08 7.54 -11.49
N GLN A 12 -2.10 8.27 -12.61
CA GLN A 12 -3.26 9.06 -13.02
C GLN A 12 -4.46 8.16 -13.38
N LEU A 13 -4.24 7.10 -14.15
CA LEU A 13 -5.31 6.17 -14.56
C LEU A 13 -5.90 5.42 -13.36
N ILE A 14 -5.05 4.96 -12.44
CA ILE A 14 -5.49 4.32 -11.19
C ILE A 14 -6.26 5.32 -10.32
N GLY A 15 -5.75 6.55 -10.20
CA GLY A 15 -6.41 7.61 -9.43
C GLY A 15 -7.80 7.96 -9.98
N GLU A 16 -7.96 8.03 -11.29
CA GLU A 16 -9.24 8.32 -11.95
C GLU A 16 -10.25 7.18 -11.76
N ALA A 17 -9.81 5.92 -11.90
CA ALA A 17 -10.64 4.76 -11.63
C ALA A 17 -11.09 4.70 -10.17
N ALA A 18 -10.15 4.91 -9.22
CA ALA A 18 -10.46 4.91 -7.79
C ALA A 18 -11.41 6.06 -7.40
N LEU A 19 -11.19 7.26 -7.95
CA LEU A 19 -12.08 8.40 -7.72
C LEU A 19 -13.49 8.14 -8.25
N SER A 20 -13.61 7.47 -9.41
CA SER A 20 -14.91 7.09 -9.96
C SER A 20 -15.68 6.14 -9.03
N LEU A 21 -15.00 5.15 -8.46
CA LEU A 21 -15.60 4.23 -7.48
C LEU A 21 -16.07 4.96 -6.22
N LEU A 22 -15.28 5.91 -5.73
CA LEU A 22 -15.65 6.75 -4.59
C LEU A 22 -16.90 7.60 -4.88
N LYS A 23 -17.00 8.15 -6.09
CA LYS A 23 -18.17 8.93 -6.52
C LYS A 23 -19.44 8.09 -6.62
N GLU A 24 -19.32 6.85 -7.06
CA GLU A 24 -20.45 5.90 -7.18
C GLU A 24 -20.91 5.36 -5.80
N ARG A 25 -20.25 5.76 -4.70
CA ARG A 25 -20.50 5.26 -3.33
C ARG A 25 -20.46 3.74 -3.24
N GLY A 26 -19.72 3.10 -4.14
CA GLY A 26 -19.53 1.67 -4.18
C GLY A 26 -18.43 1.22 -3.22
N PRO A 27 -18.41 -0.06 -2.83
CA PRO A 27 -17.29 -0.62 -2.08
C PRO A 27 -16.01 -0.53 -2.92
N VAL A 28 -14.97 0.09 -2.36
CA VAL A 28 -13.65 0.21 -3.00
C VAL A 28 -12.88 -1.08 -2.75
N THR A 29 -13.22 -2.12 -3.52
CA THR A 29 -12.51 -3.40 -3.52
C THR A 29 -11.58 -3.50 -4.73
N THR A 30 -10.60 -4.39 -4.64
CA THR A 30 -9.68 -4.70 -5.74
C THR A 30 -10.42 -5.14 -6.99
N GLU A 31 -11.49 -5.94 -6.83
CA GLU A 31 -12.35 -6.39 -7.92
C GLU A 31 -13.11 -5.22 -8.56
N GLY A 32 -13.67 -4.31 -7.76
CA GLY A 32 -14.34 -3.11 -8.25
C GLY A 32 -13.39 -2.20 -9.03
N LEU A 33 -12.14 -2.08 -8.58
CA LEU A 33 -11.08 -1.35 -9.29
C LEU A 33 -10.73 -1.99 -10.63
N VAL A 34 -10.54 -3.31 -10.66
CA VAL A 34 -10.27 -4.04 -11.91
C VAL A 34 -11.43 -3.90 -12.90
N GLN A 35 -12.67 -4.01 -12.43
CA GLN A 35 -13.84 -3.86 -13.28
C GLN A 35 -13.94 -2.44 -13.86
N ARG A 36 -13.65 -1.40 -13.04
CA ARG A 36 -13.64 -0.02 -13.53
C ARG A 36 -12.54 0.23 -14.55
N LEU A 37 -11.34 -0.30 -14.33
CA LEU A 37 -10.22 -0.19 -15.27
C LEU A 37 -10.52 -0.91 -16.60
N ARG A 38 -11.21 -2.05 -16.58
CA ARG A 38 -11.67 -2.75 -17.80
C ARG A 38 -12.68 -1.91 -18.58
N ASN A 39 -13.62 -1.25 -17.89
CA ASN A 39 -14.57 -0.35 -18.54
C ASN A 39 -13.86 0.85 -19.18
N MET A 40 -12.87 1.43 -18.48
CA MET A 40 -12.02 2.49 -19.06
C MET A 40 -11.27 1.98 -20.29
N GLN A 41 -10.69 0.77 -20.24
CA GLN A 41 -9.97 0.17 -21.36
C GLN A 41 -10.87 -0.04 -22.59
N ALA A 42 -12.14 -0.39 -22.39
CA ALA A 42 -13.11 -0.60 -23.48
C ALA A 42 -13.50 0.70 -24.20
N CYS A 43 -13.50 1.83 -23.48
CA CYS A 43 -13.85 3.14 -24.03
C CYS A 43 -12.64 3.96 -24.47
N GLU A 44 -11.42 3.47 -24.27
CA GLU A 44 -10.18 4.21 -24.52
C GLU A 44 -9.79 4.17 -26.01
N THR A 45 -9.55 5.35 -26.59
CA THR A 45 -9.18 5.52 -28.01
C THR A 45 -7.66 5.50 -28.21
N ASP A 46 -6.89 5.89 -27.19
CA ASP A 46 -5.43 5.96 -27.26
C ASP A 46 -4.79 4.57 -27.05
N PRO A 47 -4.04 4.03 -28.04
CA PRO A 47 -3.40 2.73 -27.92
C PRO A 47 -2.40 2.66 -26.76
N GLN A 48 -1.69 3.75 -26.45
CA GLN A 48 -0.70 3.76 -25.37
C GLN A 48 -1.39 3.65 -24.00
N ARG A 49 -2.50 4.35 -23.81
CA ARG A 49 -3.33 4.26 -22.59
C ARG A 49 -3.96 2.87 -22.48
N ARG A 50 -4.44 2.31 -23.58
CA ARG A 50 -5.05 0.97 -23.60
C ARG A 50 -4.06 -0.12 -23.20
N GLU A 51 -2.81 -0.04 -23.66
CA GLU A 51 -1.75 -0.97 -23.28
C GLU A 51 -1.38 -0.81 -21.80
N THR A 52 -1.28 0.44 -21.33
CA THR A 52 -0.99 0.75 -19.92
C THR A 52 -2.08 0.20 -19.00
N LEU A 53 -3.35 0.37 -19.35
CA LEU A 53 -4.49 -0.19 -18.62
C LEU A 53 -4.43 -1.73 -18.57
N ALA A 54 -4.08 -2.38 -19.69
CA ALA A 54 -3.92 -3.84 -19.73
C ALA A 54 -2.84 -4.32 -18.75
N ARG A 55 -1.70 -3.62 -18.71
CA ARG A 55 -0.59 -3.93 -17.78
C ARG A 55 -1.02 -3.75 -16.33
N VAL A 56 -1.68 -2.64 -16.00
CA VAL A 56 -2.16 -2.35 -14.65
C VAL A 56 -3.20 -3.38 -14.20
N ILE A 57 -4.13 -3.77 -15.07
CA ILE A 57 -5.12 -4.82 -14.76
C ILE A 57 -4.42 -6.15 -14.46
N ALA A 58 -3.42 -6.53 -15.27
CA ALA A 58 -2.66 -7.76 -15.05
C ALA A 58 -1.91 -7.72 -13.71
N GLU A 59 -1.27 -6.60 -13.39
CA GLU A 59 -0.52 -6.40 -12.15
C GLU A 59 -1.41 -6.46 -10.90
N ILE A 60 -2.59 -5.81 -10.95
CA ILE A 60 -3.57 -5.83 -9.85
C ILE A 60 -4.12 -7.24 -9.67
N SER A 61 -4.41 -7.94 -10.78
CA SER A 61 -4.96 -9.29 -10.77
C SER A 61 -3.96 -10.32 -10.25
N SER A 62 -2.65 -10.13 -10.49
CA SER A 62 -1.60 -10.99 -9.92
C SER A 62 -1.32 -10.70 -8.43
N GLY A 63 -1.97 -9.69 -7.83
CA GLY A 63 -1.73 -9.30 -6.44
C GLY A 63 -0.33 -8.72 -6.19
N THR A 64 0.41 -8.43 -7.27
CA THR A 64 1.78 -7.92 -7.22
C THR A 64 1.85 -6.41 -7.18
N VAL A 65 0.70 -5.72 -7.20
CA VAL A 65 0.64 -4.27 -6.92
C VAL A 65 0.97 -4.09 -5.45
N ALA A 66 2.25 -4.04 -5.17
CA ALA A 66 2.74 -3.15 -4.16
C ALA A 66 2.32 -1.77 -4.65
N PHE A 67 1.14 -1.29 -4.19
CA PHE A 67 0.83 0.12 -4.27
C PHE A 67 2.11 0.78 -3.77
N LYS A 68 2.88 1.39 -4.68
CA LYS A 68 3.93 2.33 -4.35
C LYS A 68 3.23 3.58 -3.82
N GLY A 69 2.35 3.39 -2.84
CA GLY A 69 2.05 4.40 -1.87
C GLY A 69 3.42 4.84 -1.41
N ARG A 70 3.74 6.08 -1.76
CA ARG A 70 4.56 6.89 -0.89
C ARG A 70 3.88 6.77 0.46
N ARG A 71 4.32 5.78 1.25
CA ARG A 71 4.00 5.64 2.66
C ARG A 71 4.66 6.85 3.32
N THR A 72 4.08 8.03 3.11
CA THR A 72 4.27 9.14 4.02
C THR A 72 3.75 8.62 5.36
N ALA A 73 4.67 8.44 6.29
CA ALA A 73 4.58 7.58 7.46
C ALA A 73 4.81 6.08 7.18
N GLN A 74 6.08 5.68 6.99
CA GLN A 74 6.70 4.62 7.79
C GLN A 74 8.16 4.39 7.38
N GLY A 75 9.06 5.13 8.03
CA GLY A 75 10.34 4.56 8.44
C GLY A 75 10.11 3.44 9.47
N ARG A 76 9.50 2.33 9.05
CA ARG A 76 9.44 1.11 9.86
C ARG A 76 10.31 0.06 9.18
N ILE A 77 11.60 0.31 9.23
CA ILE A 77 12.63 -0.68 8.96
C ILE A 77 12.47 -1.77 10.02
N GLN A 78 12.16 -2.99 9.55
CA GLN A 78 12.52 -4.28 10.15
C GLN A 78 12.30 -4.41 11.67
N ARG A 79 11.12 -4.91 12.09
CA ARG A 79 11.02 -5.64 13.36
C ARG A 79 11.39 -7.10 13.11
N GLU A 80 12.67 -7.36 12.98
CA GLU A 80 13.22 -8.68 13.25
C GLU A 80 13.15 -8.86 14.78
N GLY A 81 12.09 -9.54 15.22
CA GLY A 81 11.80 -9.72 16.64
C GLY A 81 10.95 -10.95 16.77
N SER A 82 11.62 -12.06 17.05
CA SER A 82 11.05 -13.39 17.29
C SER A 82 9.72 -13.30 18.03
N LEU A 83 8.67 -13.90 17.45
CA LEU A 83 7.36 -14.09 18.05
C LEU A 83 7.48 -15.03 19.25
N LYS A 84 8.10 -14.57 20.33
CA LYS A 84 8.05 -15.26 21.60
C LYS A 84 6.87 -14.69 22.37
N ASN A 85 5.78 -15.44 22.29
CA ASN A 85 4.53 -15.32 23.04
C ASN A 85 4.67 -14.51 24.33
N ASN A 86 4.40 -13.21 24.27
CA ASN A 86 4.19 -12.41 25.46
C ASN A 86 2.73 -11.96 25.44
N ARG A 87 1.96 -12.45 26.42
CA ARG A 87 0.50 -12.26 26.53
C ARG A 87 0.10 -10.86 27.02
N ASP A 88 1.06 -9.96 27.10
CA ASP A 88 0.88 -8.62 27.61
C ASP A 88 0.77 -7.65 26.43
N ASN A 89 -0.41 -7.04 26.32
CA ASN A 89 -0.75 -5.98 25.36
C ASN A 89 -0.03 -4.65 25.64
N VAL A 90 0.93 -4.63 26.57
CA VAL A 90 1.73 -3.47 26.93
C VAL A 90 3.15 -3.63 26.43
N VAL A 91 3.65 -2.57 25.77
CA VAL A 91 5.05 -2.47 25.34
C VAL A 91 5.79 -1.67 26.42
N PRO A 92 6.85 -2.21 27.05
CA PRO A 92 7.64 -1.46 28.03
C PRO A 92 8.25 -0.21 27.38
N LEU A 93 8.01 0.96 27.97
CA LEU A 93 8.50 2.24 27.46
C LEU A 93 10.01 2.42 27.66
N PHE A 94 10.58 1.75 28.66
CA PHE A 94 12.01 1.67 28.89
C PHE A 94 12.43 0.22 28.65
N GLY A 95 13.44 0.02 27.79
CA GLY A 95 13.98 -1.30 27.50
C GLY A 95 14.44 -2.04 28.76
N ASN A 96 14.68 -3.35 28.65
CA ASN A 96 14.98 -4.28 29.74
C ASN A 96 16.30 -4.00 30.51
N GLY A 97 16.47 -2.80 31.04
CA GLY A 97 17.48 -2.45 32.02
C GLY A 97 16.97 -2.81 33.40
N LYS A 98 17.62 -3.77 34.05
CA LYS A 98 17.39 -4.11 35.46
C LYS A 98 17.44 -2.82 36.32
N PRO A 99 16.48 -2.55 37.20
CA PRO A 99 16.70 -1.57 38.25
C PRO A 99 17.81 -2.11 39.16
N SER A 100 18.93 -1.41 39.20
CA SER A 100 20.03 -1.65 40.14
C SER A 100 19.48 -1.53 41.57
N ASP A 101 19.73 -2.55 42.39
CA ASP A 101 19.34 -2.62 43.80
C ASP A 101 19.73 -1.35 44.57
N PRO A 102 18.81 -0.74 45.35
CA PRO A 102 19.22 0.27 46.31
C PRO A 102 19.81 -0.44 47.53
N LYS A 103 21.14 -0.38 47.67
CA LYS A 103 21.84 -0.72 48.92
C LYS A 103 21.17 0.02 50.09
N LYS A 104 20.65 -0.75 51.05
CA LYS A 104 20.14 -0.24 52.33
C LYS A 104 21.21 0.65 52.99
N ILE A 105 20.79 1.85 53.38
CA ILE A 105 21.53 2.76 54.25
C ILE A 105 21.54 2.13 55.64
N HIS A 106 22.73 2.01 56.24
CA HIS A 106 22.94 1.73 57.67
C HIS A 106 23.40 3.02 58.33
#